data_AF-A0A7H8Q029-F1
#
_entry.id   AF-A0A7H8Q029-F1
#
_cell.length_a   1.000
_cell.length_b   1.000
_cell.length_c   1.000
_cell.angle_alpha   90.00
_cell.angle_beta   90.00
_cell.angle_gamma   90.00
#
_symmetry.space_group_name_H-M   'P 1'
#
loop_
_entity.id
_entity.type
_entity.pdbx_description
1 polymer ?
#
loop_
_entity_poly.entity_id
_entity_poly.type
_entity_poly.pdbx_seq_one_letter_code
_entity_poly.pdbx_strand_id
1 'polypeptide(L)'
;MSLRKLLLLPVLALGSMQVAALCPDGSSFDTELDFCANEVDVFGPFTNQMVDGCINYGGGSACTNTYTYPVQGNNIQVLRWSRSFAQNLRGTGSCPVGSVRSATYGNHCFEQVSGAENNVYGNFSQTEVSTCQSLNGGTACFTNRWSANFYLSVKEAMDQQPPGLLTNKFGAWLWYIDEQGLNRTHTQLADELAALGVKRIFIKIADGTQNCNLFADACSSVTTGIYKSRGIEPWAWAYNYPNNYTTQADALYYAAQYGYVGFVSDVEVEFNNTTTALHNLFQAFTSARTDAQNAGHADSSFALGATTWGNPADQGMDVGIIDQYVDFHMPQTYVEVWGASYMADPAYWIEVGDCEYRQLGAQKPIWHIVSTEYDQITPAQIEAFMSAAGPNTSIWRVPGGSVPQTVWNDWGNIDWERTNFTPGNCSAGNNTLTDRLDGAGNPPPPPQQPSVPYWSQLDNYYDPYGTCSVTSLAMITDYFGITDPGDNGRSPDYIYERFDGVLQTVSALKSGFNTLAQEAGSPIRNVGKENGTIAELRALASQGVPTIIHGWFTQPGHIMVVTGFDGEYYTVNDPFGQWNLQKWGSYDTSVSGEGQRYPKDAFEYAINDNGTGDDLWIHIFE
;
A
#
# COMPACT_ATOMS: atom_id res chain seq x y z
N MET A 1 63.16 -24.62 -39.29
CA MET A 1 62.08 -25.34 -38.58
C MET A 1 61.80 -24.55 -37.31
N SER A 2 60.72 -23.76 -37.27
CA SER A 2 59.35 -24.18 -36.87
C SER A 2 59.26 -24.30 -35.34
N LEU A 3 58.39 -23.62 -34.59
CA LEU A 3 57.09 -23.04 -34.89
C LEU A 3 56.78 -21.97 -33.79
N ARG A 4 56.28 -20.79 -34.19
CA ARG A 4 55.60 -19.83 -33.29
C ARG A 4 54.28 -20.45 -32.84
N LYS A 5 53.99 -20.49 -31.54
CA LYS A 5 52.62 -20.71 -31.03
C LYS A 5 52.08 -19.39 -30.48
N LEU A 6 51.18 -18.80 -31.26
CA LEU A 6 50.17 -17.84 -30.81
C LEU A 6 49.37 -18.51 -29.68
N LEU A 7 49.34 -17.89 -28.50
CA LEU A 7 48.24 -18.10 -27.56
C LEU A 7 47.08 -17.23 -28.03
N LEU A 8 45.98 -17.88 -28.43
CA LEU A 8 44.68 -17.25 -28.57
C LEU A 8 44.19 -16.84 -27.17
N LEU A 9 43.98 -15.54 -26.96
CA LEU A 9 43.10 -15.06 -25.90
C LEU A 9 41.65 -15.41 -26.28
N PRO A 10 40.83 -15.93 -25.35
CA PRO A 10 39.38 -15.90 -25.54
C PRO A 10 38.92 -14.45 -25.37
N VAL A 11 38.45 -13.85 -26.48
CA VAL A 11 37.62 -12.65 -26.43
C VAL A 11 36.30 -13.08 -25.80
N LEU A 12 36.15 -12.85 -24.50
CA LEU A 12 34.85 -12.87 -23.84
C LEU A 12 34.05 -11.72 -24.44
N ALA A 13 33.10 -12.08 -25.30
CA ALA A 13 32.11 -11.15 -25.81
C ALA A 13 31.34 -10.56 -24.63
N LEU A 14 31.48 -9.25 -24.43
CA LEU A 14 30.57 -8.44 -23.63
C LEU A 14 29.19 -8.51 -24.31
N GLY A 15 28.37 -9.46 -23.85
CA GLY A 15 26.96 -9.50 -24.18
C GLY A 15 26.26 -8.38 -23.42
N SER A 16 25.69 -7.45 -24.17
CA SER A 16 24.69 -6.49 -23.70
C SER A 16 23.56 -7.23 -22.97
N MET A 17 23.47 -7.08 -21.64
CA MET A 17 22.29 -7.48 -20.89
C MET A 17 21.23 -6.39 -21.05
N GLN A 18 20.36 -6.55 -22.03
CA GLN A 18 19.15 -5.73 -22.19
C GLN A 18 17.99 -6.56 -22.76
N VAL A 19 16.82 -6.32 -22.16
CA VAL A 19 15.43 -6.65 -22.53
C VAL A 19 14.89 -8.03 -22.12
N ALA A 20 13.82 -7.99 -21.32
CA ALA A 20 13.20 -9.13 -20.62
C ALA A 20 12.20 -9.97 -21.43
N ALA A 21 11.70 -9.51 -22.59
CA ALA A 21 10.83 -10.33 -23.43
C ALA A 21 11.61 -11.04 -24.55
N LEU A 22 11.44 -12.35 -24.66
CA LEU A 22 12.04 -13.16 -25.71
C LEU A 22 11.34 -12.91 -27.05
N CYS A 23 11.91 -12.01 -27.85
CA CYS A 23 11.40 -11.66 -29.17
C CYS A 23 12.17 -12.32 -30.32
N PRO A 24 11.52 -12.56 -31.48
CA PRO A 24 12.19 -12.93 -32.73
C PRO A 24 13.43 -12.08 -32.99
N ASP A 25 14.53 -12.71 -33.41
CA ASP A 25 15.79 -11.99 -33.70
C ASP A 25 15.53 -10.82 -34.67
N GLY A 26 15.97 -9.61 -34.28
CA GLY A 26 15.70 -8.38 -35.02
C GLY A 26 14.37 -7.68 -34.69
N SER A 27 13.71 -8.08 -33.60
CA SER A 27 12.55 -7.39 -33.02
C SER A 27 12.73 -7.19 -31.51
N SER A 28 11.91 -6.31 -30.92
CA SER A 28 11.90 -6.03 -29.48
C SER A 28 10.47 -5.99 -28.96
N PHE A 29 10.29 -6.15 -27.66
CA PHE A 29 8.97 -6.01 -27.06
C PHE A 29 8.50 -4.56 -27.12
N ASP A 30 7.31 -4.36 -27.64
CA ASP A 30 6.68 -3.07 -27.78
C ASP A 30 5.61 -2.92 -26.70
N THR A 31 5.86 -2.06 -25.72
CA THR A 31 5.00 -1.87 -24.55
C THR A 31 3.68 -1.19 -24.88
N GLU A 32 3.57 -0.47 -26.01
CA GLU A 32 2.30 0.10 -26.45
C GLU A 32 1.41 -0.97 -27.10
N LEU A 33 2.02 -1.94 -27.78
CA LEU A 33 1.31 -3.02 -28.46
C LEU A 33 1.08 -4.25 -27.58
N ASP A 34 1.89 -4.46 -26.55
CA ASP A 34 2.03 -5.71 -25.77
C ASP A 34 2.46 -6.92 -26.64
N PHE A 35 3.25 -6.68 -27.68
CA PHE A 35 3.77 -7.72 -28.58
C PHE A 35 5.22 -7.47 -28.96
N CYS A 36 5.91 -8.50 -29.46
CA CYS A 36 7.17 -8.30 -30.14
C CYS A 36 6.93 -7.61 -31.47
N ALA A 37 7.72 -6.57 -31.78
CA ALA A 37 7.59 -5.83 -33.01
C ALA A 37 8.95 -5.30 -33.49
N ASN A 38 9.02 -5.04 -34.79
CA ASN A 38 10.04 -4.18 -35.38
C ASN A 38 9.35 -3.03 -36.14
N GLU A 39 10.10 -2.30 -36.97
CA GLU A 39 9.55 -1.16 -37.72
C GLU A 39 8.44 -1.55 -38.70
N VAL A 40 8.40 -2.80 -39.15
CA VAL A 40 7.51 -3.27 -40.24
C VAL A 40 6.46 -4.24 -39.73
N ASP A 41 6.84 -5.16 -38.84
CA ASP A 41 6.07 -6.33 -38.47
C ASP A 41 5.83 -6.40 -36.95
N VAL A 42 4.70 -6.98 -36.59
CA VAL A 42 4.34 -7.39 -35.23
C VAL A 42 4.19 -8.91 -35.23
N PHE A 43 4.77 -9.53 -34.22
CA PHE A 43 4.86 -10.98 -34.06
C PHE A 43 3.89 -11.41 -32.97
N GLY A 44 3.02 -12.35 -33.32
CA GLY A 44 2.16 -13.03 -32.37
C GLY A 44 2.97 -13.96 -31.46
N PRO A 45 2.30 -14.72 -30.60
CA PRO A 45 0.88 -15.09 -30.66
C PRO A 45 -0.10 -13.96 -30.31
N PHE A 46 -1.19 -13.83 -31.08
CA PHE A 46 -2.28 -12.87 -30.87
C PHE A 46 -3.44 -13.49 -30.08
N THR A 47 -4.34 -12.66 -29.54
CA THR A 47 -5.60 -13.13 -28.93
C THR A 47 -6.55 -13.67 -30.01
N ASN A 48 -7.48 -14.55 -29.63
CA ASN A 48 -8.50 -15.08 -30.51
C ASN A 48 -9.36 -13.96 -31.11
N GLN A 49 -9.71 -12.95 -30.30
CA GLN A 49 -10.49 -11.82 -30.81
C GLN A 49 -9.72 -11.01 -31.86
N MET A 50 -8.39 -10.87 -31.73
CA MET A 50 -7.57 -10.25 -32.78
C MET A 50 -7.51 -11.12 -34.03
N VAL A 51 -7.40 -12.44 -33.90
CA VAL A 51 -7.37 -13.38 -35.04
C VAL A 51 -8.73 -13.38 -35.77
N ASP A 52 -9.84 -13.41 -35.04
CA ASP A 52 -11.19 -13.27 -35.59
C ASP A 52 -11.35 -11.92 -36.30
N GLY A 53 -10.82 -10.84 -35.70
CA GLY A 53 -10.69 -9.55 -36.34
C GLY A 53 -9.96 -9.66 -37.67
N CYS A 54 -8.76 -10.24 -37.70
CA CYS A 54 -7.99 -10.43 -38.93
C CYS A 54 -8.80 -11.14 -40.03
N ILE A 55 -9.50 -12.21 -39.67
CA ILE A 55 -10.33 -12.98 -40.61
C ILE A 55 -11.47 -12.11 -41.15
N ASN A 56 -12.18 -11.39 -40.27
CA ASN A 56 -13.31 -10.54 -40.62
C ASN A 56 -12.90 -9.34 -41.50
N TYR A 57 -11.69 -8.80 -41.29
CA TYR A 57 -11.12 -7.73 -42.11
C TYR A 57 -10.50 -8.24 -43.42
N GLY A 58 -10.58 -9.54 -43.71
CA GLY A 58 -10.11 -10.12 -44.98
C GLY A 58 -8.58 -10.28 -45.05
N GLY A 59 -7.89 -10.44 -43.92
CA GLY A 59 -6.44 -10.65 -43.84
C GLY A 59 -5.93 -11.94 -44.49
N GLY A 60 -6.84 -12.82 -44.92
CA GLY A 60 -6.53 -14.01 -45.69
C GLY A 60 -5.65 -15.00 -44.94
N SER A 61 -4.68 -15.60 -45.62
CA SER A 61 -3.80 -16.61 -45.02
C SER A 61 -2.86 -16.06 -43.94
N ALA A 62 -2.68 -14.73 -43.85
CA ALA A 62 -1.86 -14.12 -42.79
C ALA A 62 -2.46 -14.29 -41.39
N CYS A 63 -3.77 -14.51 -41.28
CA CYS A 63 -4.44 -14.71 -39.98
C CYS A 63 -4.10 -16.06 -39.34
N THR A 64 -3.64 -17.02 -40.13
CA THR A 64 -3.43 -18.42 -39.69
C THR A 64 -2.04 -18.96 -40.00
N ASN A 65 -1.32 -18.37 -40.97
CA ASN A 65 0.02 -18.84 -41.33
C ASN A 65 1.06 -18.42 -40.30
N THR A 66 1.73 -19.41 -39.72
CA THR A 66 2.91 -19.17 -38.88
C THR A 66 4.18 -19.22 -39.72
N TYR A 67 5.20 -18.53 -39.21
CA TYR A 67 6.52 -18.45 -39.81
C TYR A 67 7.56 -18.83 -38.75
N THR A 68 8.63 -19.49 -39.21
CA THR A 68 9.75 -19.86 -38.35
C THR A 68 10.63 -18.65 -38.10
N TYR A 69 10.86 -18.32 -36.84
CA TYR A 69 11.82 -17.31 -36.41
C TYR A 69 12.74 -17.85 -35.32
N PRO A 70 14.04 -17.49 -35.34
CA PRO A 70 14.94 -17.78 -34.24
C PRO A 70 14.69 -16.80 -33.08
N VAL A 71 14.75 -17.33 -31.86
CA VAL A 71 14.74 -16.61 -30.59
C VAL A 71 15.80 -17.26 -29.69
N GLN A 72 16.89 -16.54 -29.43
CA GLN A 72 18.02 -17.06 -28.65
C GLN A 72 18.51 -18.44 -29.12
N GLY A 73 18.58 -18.64 -30.43
CA GLY A 73 19.03 -19.91 -31.04
C GLY A 73 17.97 -21.02 -31.10
N ASN A 74 16.73 -20.78 -30.62
CA ASN A 74 15.61 -21.71 -30.73
C ASN A 74 14.64 -21.27 -31.83
N ASN A 75 14.18 -22.20 -32.66
CA ASN A 75 13.21 -21.90 -33.71
C ASN A 75 11.78 -22.01 -33.16
N ILE A 76 11.03 -20.90 -33.21
CA ILE A 76 9.61 -20.84 -32.86
C ILE A 76 8.74 -20.59 -34.09
N GLN A 77 7.47 -20.99 -34.02
CA GLN A 77 6.45 -20.68 -35.02
C GLN A 77 5.55 -19.57 -34.51
N VAL A 78 5.53 -18.43 -35.20
CA VAL A 78 4.70 -17.27 -34.79
C VAL A 78 3.91 -16.71 -35.97
N LEU A 79 2.75 -16.14 -35.68
CA LEU A 79 2.03 -15.29 -36.64
C LEU A 79 2.82 -14.00 -36.85
N ARG A 80 2.74 -13.44 -38.05
CA ARG A 80 3.39 -12.17 -38.39
C ARG A 80 2.44 -11.29 -39.17
N TRP A 81 2.10 -10.13 -38.62
CA TRP A 81 1.23 -9.14 -39.24
C TRP A 81 2.01 -7.83 -39.45
N SER A 82 1.65 -7.05 -40.47
CA SER A 82 2.24 -5.71 -40.58
C SER A 82 1.85 -4.87 -39.36
N ARG A 83 2.75 -4.00 -38.92
CA ARG A 83 2.59 -3.19 -37.71
C ARG A 83 1.30 -2.36 -37.73
N SER A 84 1.04 -1.69 -38.85
CA SER A 84 -0.19 -0.89 -39.02
C SER A 84 -1.47 -1.73 -38.96
N PHE A 85 -1.43 -2.97 -39.47
CA PHE A 85 -2.58 -3.86 -39.43
C PHE A 85 -2.82 -4.39 -38.02
N ALA A 86 -1.78 -4.84 -37.33
CA ALA A 86 -1.87 -5.29 -35.94
C ALA A 86 -2.35 -4.17 -35.00
N GLN A 87 -1.85 -2.95 -35.17
CA GLN A 87 -2.29 -1.75 -34.42
C GLN A 87 -3.80 -1.51 -34.54
N ASN A 88 -4.35 -1.62 -35.75
CA ASN A 88 -5.78 -1.42 -35.98
C ASN A 88 -6.63 -2.50 -35.29
N LEU A 89 -6.12 -3.72 -35.14
CA LEU A 89 -6.84 -4.83 -34.51
C LEU A 89 -6.63 -4.94 -33.00
N ARG A 90 -5.50 -4.43 -32.47
CA ARG A 90 -5.09 -4.58 -31.06
C ARG A 90 -6.03 -3.84 -30.08
N GLY A 91 -6.70 -2.78 -30.54
CA GLY A 91 -7.57 -1.92 -29.73
C GLY A 91 -6.81 -0.98 -28.80
N THR A 92 -7.55 -0.19 -28.02
CA THR A 92 -7.01 0.94 -27.24
C THR A 92 -6.87 0.66 -25.74
N GLY A 93 -7.19 -0.57 -25.28
CA GLY A 93 -7.12 -0.95 -23.87
C GLY A 93 -5.68 -1.12 -23.36
N SER A 94 -5.52 -1.39 -22.06
CA SER A 94 -4.22 -1.74 -21.47
C SER A 94 -3.73 -3.16 -21.82
N CYS A 95 -4.59 -3.94 -22.46
CA CYS A 95 -4.31 -5.26 -23.02
C CYS A 95 -4.88 -5.33 -24.45
N PRO A 96 -4.34 -6.21 -25.31
CA PRO A 96 -4.94 -6.50 -26.60
C PRO A 96 -6.39 -6.97 -26.46
N VAL A 97 -7.25 -6.57 -27.41
CA VAL A 97 -8.68 -6.96 -27.41
C VAL A 97 -8.85 -8.47 -27.21
N GLY A 98 -9.80 -8.86 -26.36
CA GLY A 98 -10.04 -10.25 -25.98
C GLY A 98 -9.29 -10.69 -24.73
N SER A 99 -8.45 -9.83 -24.14
CA SER A 99 -7.76 -10.09 -22.88
C SER A 99 -7.86 -8.93 -21.90
N VAL A 100 -7.61 -9.20 -20.62
CA VAL A 100 -7.68 -8.23 -19.52
C VAL A 100 -6.50 -8.39 -18.58
N ARG A 101 -6.00 -7.31 -17.97
CA ARG A 101 -4.94 -7.40 -16.94
C ARG A 101 -5.45 -8.23 -15.77
N SER A 102 -4.61 -9.15 -15.28
CA SER A 102 -4.97 -10.03 -14.18
C SER A 102 -3.89 -10.10 -13.12
N ALA A 103 -4.22 -9.68 -11.90
CA ALA A 103 -3.34 -9.80 -10.73
C ALA A 103 -2.98 -11.27 -10.43
N THR A 104 -3.90 -12.20 -10.68
CA THR A 104 -3.65 -13.65 -10.54
C THR A 104 -2.52 -14.14 -11.42
N TYR A 105 -2.30 -13.50 -12.57
CA TYR A 105 -1.28 -13.87 -13.54
C TYR A 105 -0.19 -12.79 -13.64
N GLY A 106 0.26 -12.26 -12.50
CA GLY A 106 1.39 -11.31 -12.46
C GLY A 106 1.14 -9.99 -13.18
N ASN A 107 -0.12 -9.55 -13.28
CA ASN A 107 -0.56 -8.41 -14.09
C ASN A 107 -0.30 -8.55 -15.61
N HIS A 108 -0.05 -9.77 -16.09
CA HIS A 108 -0.07 -10.08 -17.52
C HIS A 108 -1.51 -10.03 -18.08
N CYS A 109 -1.63 -10.00 -19.41
CA CYS A 109 -2.91 -9.99 -20.10
C CYS A 109 -3.50 -11.39 -20.16
N PHE A 110 -4.63 -11.61 -19.50
CA PHE A 110 -5.33 -12.88 -19.44
C PHE A 110 -6.48 -12.93 -20.44
N GLU A 111 -6.50 -13.97 -21.26
CA GLU A 111 -7.59 -14.31 -22.17
C GLU A 111 -8.31 -15.56 -21.68
N GLN A 112 -9.62 -15.41 -21.44
CA GLN A 112 -10.50 -16.55 -21.21
C GLN A 112 -11.01 -17.11 -22.54
N VAL A 113 -10.80 -18.39 -22.80
CA VAL A 113 -11.24 -19.05 -24.04
C VAL A 113 -12.29 -20.10 -23.73
N SER A 114 -13.49 -19.94 -24.28
CA SER A 114 -14.56 -20.92 -24.10
C SER A 114 -14.26 -22.22 -24.84
N GLY A 115 -14.17 -23.33 -24.10
CA GLY A 115 -13.97 -24.66 -24.67
C GLY A 115 -12.53 -24.96 -25.10
N ALA A 116 -11.56 -24.12 -24.73
CA ALA A 116 -10.13 -24.35 -24.90
C ALA A 116 -9.35 -23.88 -23.67
N GLU A 117 -8.03 -23.99 -23.70
CA GLU A 117 -7.18 -23.53 -22.61
C GLU A 117 -7.11 -22.00 -22.58
N ASN A 118 -7.23 -21.41 -21.39
CA ASN A 118 -7.05 -19.99 -21.18
C ASN A 118 -5.57 -19.60 -21.37
N ASN A 119 -5.33 -18.37 -21.81
CA ASN A 119 -4.00 -17.92 -22.17
C ASN A 119 -3.59 -16.70 -21.34
N VAL A 120 -2.29 -16.62 -21.05
CA VAL A 120 -1.63 -15.47 -20.45
C VAL A 120 -0.65 -14.93 -21.48
N TYR A 121 -0.78 -13.65 -21.79
CA TYR A 121 0.02 -12.91 -22.75
C TYR A 121 0.83 -11.84 -22.03
N GLY A 122 2.10 -11.73 -22.36
CA GLY A 122 2.91 -10.67 -21.78
C GLY A 122 4.39 -10.81 -22.04
N ASN A 123 5.09 -9.76 -21.63
CA ASN A 123 6.52 -9.77 -21.38
C ASN A 123 6.74 -10.58 -20.10
N PHE A 124 7.14 -11.85 -20.25
CA PHE A 124 7.56 -12.67 -19.12
C PHE A 124 8.98 -12.31 -18.71
N SER A 125 9.20 -12.12 -17.41
CA SER A 125 10.51 -11.85 -16.82
C SER A 125 11.52 -12.97 -17.10
N GLN A 126 12.81 -12.64 -17.00
CA GLN A 126 13.88 -13.62 -17.14
C GLN A 126 13.75 -14.79 -16.17
N THR A 127 13.29 -14.53 -14.94
CA THR A 127 13.03 -15.56 -13.93
C THR A 127 11.90 -16.48 -14.37
N GLU A 128 10.76 -15.94 -14.79
CA GLU A 128 9.64 -16.72 -15.33
C GLU A 128 10.08 -17.59 -16.52
N VAL A 129 10.87 -17.03 -17.46
CA VAL A 129 11.39 -17.76 -18.62
C VAL A 129 12.35 -18.88 -18.22
N SER A 130 13.28 -18.62 -17.30
CA SER A 130 14.23 -19.62 -16.83
C SER A 130 13.53 -20.76 -16.07
N THR A 131 12.49 -20.45 -15.30
CA THR A 131 11.66 -21.45 -14.62
C THR A 131 10.78 -22.20 -15.62
N CYS A 132 10.26 -21.54 -16.64
CA CYS A 132 9.58 -22.22 -17.75
C CYS A 132 10.49 -23.29 -18.39
N GLN A 133 11.77 -22.94 -18.63
CA GLN A 133 12.74 -23.86 -19.19
C GLN A 133 13.05 -25.03 -18.23
N SER A 134 13.16 -24.77 -16.92
CA SER A 134 13.38 -25.83 -15.93
C SER A 134 12.20 -26.79 -15.79
N LEU A 135 10.97 -26.30 -15.99
CA LEU A 135 9.74 -27.08 -16.06
C LEU A 135 9.52 -27.79 -17.40
N ASN A 136 10.49 -27.71 -18.33
CA ASN A 136 10.39 -28.26 -19.68
C ASN A 136 9.19 -27.72 -20.49
N GLY A 137 8.88 -26.42 -20.36
CA GLY A 137 7.80 -25.75 -21.10
C GLY A 137 7.99 -25.69 -22.62
N GLY A 138 9.11 -26.21 -23.14
CA GLY A 138 9.36 -26.37 -24.58
C GLY A 138 9.50 -25.03 -25.30
N THR A 139 8.99 -24.96 -26.54
CA THR A 139 9.07 -23.74 -27.36
C THR A 139 8.22 -22.60 -26.82
N ALA A 140 7.22 -22.87 -25.97
CA ALA A 140 6.38 -21.84 -25.38
C ALA A 140 7.18 -20.85 -24.52
N CYS A 141 8.26 -21.31 -23.86
CA CYS A 141 9.16 -20.46 -23.08
C CYS A 141 9.81 -19.34 -23.89
N PHE A 142 9.87 -19.49 -25.22
CA PHE A 142 10.46 -18.54 -26.14
C PHE A 142 9.38 -17.73 -26.89
N THR A 143 8.15 -17.72 -26.39
CA THR A 143 7.02 -16.97 -26.94
C THR A 143 6.31 -16.18 -25.84
N ASN A 144 5.57 -15.14 -26.22
CA ASN A 144 4.84 -14.27 -25.27
C ASN A 144 3.40 -14.74 -25.00
N ARG A 145 3.13 -16.04 -25.08
CA ARG A 145 1.87 -16.64 -24.64
C ARG A 145 2.11 -17.98 -23.97
N TRP A 146 1.68 -18.10 -22.72
CA TRP A 146 1.63 -19.37 -22.00
C TRP A 146 0.19 -19.72 -21.68
N SER A 147 -0.08 -21.01 -21.45
CA SER A 147 -1.37 -21.36 -20.90
C SER A 147 -1.48 -20.91 -19.45
N ALA A 148 -2.68 -20.54 -19.02
CA ALA A 148 -2.90 -20.03 -17.67
C ALA A 148 -2.50 -21.04 -16.59
N ASN A 149 -2.78 -22.33 -16.81
CA ASN A 149 -2.38 -23.38 -15.87
C ASN A 149 -0.85 -23.56 -15.83
N PHE A 150 -0.19 -23.52 -16.98
CA PHE A 150 1.26 -23.63 -17.03
C PHE A 150 1.94 -22.42 -16.39
N TYR A 151 1.44 -21.20 -16.63
CA TYR A 151 1.92 -20.01 -15.93
C TYR A 151 1.82 -20.16 -14.41
N LEU A 152 0.71 -20.69 -13.90
CA LEU A 152 0.58 -20.95 -12.46
C LEU A 152 1.59 -21.99 -11.96
N SER A 153 1.93 -23.01 -12.75
CA SER A 153 3.00 -23.95 -12.38
C SER A 153 4.39 -23.32 -12.39
N VAL A 154 4.64 -22.36 -13.28
CA VAL A 154 5.87 -21.55 -13.29
C VAL A 154 5.93 -20.70 -12.02
N LYS A 155 4.82 -20.04 -11.66
CA LYS A 155 4.72 -19.29 -10.41
C LYS A 155 4.93 -20.16 -9.18
N GLU A 156 4.25 -21.31 -9.10
CA GLU A 156 4.42 -22.27 -8.01
C GLU A 156 5.88 -22.76 -7.91
N ALA A 157 6.54 -23.04 -9.03
CA ALA A 157 7.95 -23.44 -9.02
C ALA A 157 8.90 -22.30 -8.68
N MET A 158 8.56 -21.05 -9.02
CA MET A 158 9.28 -19.86 -8.55
C MET A 158 9.10 -19.65 -7.05
N ASP A 159 7.94 -20.01 -6.51
CA ASP A 159 7.62 -19.91 -5.08
C ASP A 159 8.23 -21.09 -4.28
N GLN A 160 8.44 -22.25 -4.93
CA GLN A 160 9.19 -23.39 -4.38
C GLN A 160 10.71 -23.20 -4.53
N GLN A 161 11.27 -22.30 -3.72
CA GLN A 161 12.72 -22.11 -3.66
C GLN A 161 13.43 -23.31 -3.01
N PRO A 162 14.61 -23.72 -3.50
CA PRO A 162 15.44 -24.71 -2.82
C PRO A 162 15.77 -24.22 -1.39
N PRO A 163 15.75 -25.09 -0.37
CA PRO A 163 16.19 -24.71 0.97
C PRO A 163 17.62 -24.16 0.93
N GLY A 164 17.79 -22.87 1.24
CA GLY A 164 19.10 -22.23 1.39
C GLY A 164 19.53 -21.25 0.28
N LEU A 165 18.69 -20.93 -0.71
CA LEU A 165 18.93 -19.76 -1.56
C LEU A 165 18.49 -18.49 -0.80
N LEU A 166 19.41 -17.57 -0.51
CA LEU A 166 19.07 -16.28 0.07
C LEU A 166 18.41 -15.42 -1.02
N THR A 167 17.10 -15.18 -0.95
CA THR A 167 16.42 -14.19 -1.79
C THR A 167 16.40 -12.86 -1.06
N ASN A 168 16.80 -11.77 -1.70
CA ASN A 168 16.73 -10.46 -1.06
C ASN A 168 15.29 -10.11 -0.62
N LYS A 169 15.20 -9.27 0.40
CA LYS A 169 13.98 -8.63 0.90
C LYS A 169 14.22 -7.11 0.96
N PHE A 170 14.74 -6.56 -0.13
CA PHE A 170 15.12 -5.16 -0.17
C PHE A 170 13.92 -4.23 0.04
N GLY A 171 14.15 -3.15 0.79
CA GLY A 171 13.11 -2.22 1.17
C GLY A 171 13.31 -0.80 0.63
N ALA A 172 12.23 -0.03 0.65
CA ALA A 172 12.25 1.41 0.41
C ALA A 172 11.54 2.15 1.55
N TRP A 173 11.95 3.37 1.85
CA TRP A 173 11.36 4.19 2.90
C TRP A 173 10.46 5.28 2.33
N LEU A 174 9.26 5.41 2.89
CA LEU A 174 8.29 6.45 2.56
C LEU A 174 8.19 7.44 3.72
N TRP A 175 8.50 8.70 3.42
CA TRP A 175 8.35 9.82 4.36
C TRP A 175 6.88 10.25 4.47
N TYR A 176 6.31 10.80 3.39
CA TYR A 176 4.88 11.09 3.29
C TYR A 176 4.36 10.76 1.88
N ILE A 177 3.15 10.21 1.79
CA ILE A 177 2.53 9.87 0.49
C ILE A 177 2.05 11.13 -0.26
N ASP A 178 1.70 12.18 0.47
CA ASP A 178 1.24 13.46 -0.04
C ASP A 178 2.36 14.50 -0.17
N GLU A 179 3.62 14.08 -0.02
CA GLU A 179 4.77 14.98 -0.19
C GLU A 179 4.80 15.56 -1.60
N GLN A 180 5.05 16.86 -1.69
CA GLN A 180 5.14 17.57 -2.96
C GLN A 180 6.11 16.86 -3.91
N GLY A 181 5.68 16.55 -5.12
CA GLY A 181 6.53 15.92 -6.14
C GLY A 181 6.45 14.40 -6.19
N LEU A 182 5.98 13.72 -5.13
CA LEU A 182 5.71 12.27 -5.21
C LEU A 182 4.52 11.99 -6.13
N ASN A 183 3.44 12.77 -5.98
CA ASN A 183 2.25 12.79 -6.85
C ASN A 183 1.66 11.40 -7.18
N ARG A 184 1.64 10.49 -6.19
CA ARG A 184 1.16 9.12 -6.35
C ARG A 184 0.19 8.76 -5.23
N THR A 185 -0.82 7.97 -5.56
CA THR A 185 -1.59 7.20 -4.57
C THR A 185 -0.78 6.02 -4.06
N HIS A 186 -1.15 5.44 -2.92
CA HIS A 186 -0.54 4.19 -2.44
C HIS A 186 -0.61 3.06 -3.47
N THR A 187 -1.70 2.94 -4.22
CA THR A 187 -1.83 1.95 -5.30
C THR A 187 -0.77 2.13 -6.37
N GLN A 188 -0.62 3.36 -6.89
CA GLN A 188 0.37 3.67 -7.93
C GLN A 188 1.80 3.46 -7.43
N LEU A 189 2.10 3.90 -6.21
CA LEU A 189 3.41 3.70 -5.61
C LEU A 189 3.71 2.21 -5.40
N ALA A 190 2.74 1.44 -4.91
CA ALA A 190 2.92 0.02 -4.71
C ALA A 190 3.11 -0.74 -6.03
N ASP A 191 2.39 -0.37 -7.10
CA ASP A 191 2.59 -0.93 -8.45
C ASP A 191 4.00 -0.67 -8.97
N GLU A 192 4.52 0.55 -8.81
CA GLU A 192 5.86 0.93 -9.25
C GLU A 192 6.96 0.22 -8.45
N LEU A 193 6.83 0.17 -7.12
CA LEU A 193 7.76 -0.55 -6.26
C LEU A 193 7.77 -2.06 -6.55
N ALA A 194 6.59 -2.65 -6.80
CA ALA A 194 6.48 -4.06 -7.16
C ALA A 194 7.11 -4.34 -8.53
N ALA A 195 6.94 -3.43 -9.49
CA ALA A 195 7.55 -3.54 -10.82
C ALA A 195 9.09 -3.46 -10.78
N LEU A 196 9.65 -2.72 -9.82
CA LEU A 196 11.09 -2.72 -9.56
C LEU A 196 11.57 -4.03 -8.93
N GLY A 197 10.74 -4.66 -8.09
CA GLY A 197 11.11 -5.85 -7.31
C GLY A 197 11.30 -5.58 -5.81
N VAL A 198 10.91 -4.40 -5.32
CA VAL A 198 10.95 -4.05 -3.89
C VAL A 198 10.07 -5.03 -3.10
N LYS A 199 10.56 -5.51 -1.96
CA LYS A 199 9.85 -6.47 -1.11
C LYS A 199 9.36 -5.89 0.21
N ARG A 200 9.85 -4.72 0.63
CA ARG A 200 9.41 -4.01 1.85
C ARG A 200 9.18 -2.53 1.60
N ILE A 201 8.18 -1.97 2.24
CA ILE A 201 7.97 -0.51 2.31
C ILE A 201 7.92 -0.11 3.78
N PHE A 202 8.71 0.88 4.18
CA PHE A 202 8.70 1.46 5.53
C PHE A 202 7.91 2.77 5.48
N ILE A 203 6.68 2.77 5.98
CA ILE A 203 5.74 3.90 5.93
C ILE A 203 5.77 4.65 7.26
N LYS A 204 5.97 5.97 7.23
CA LYS A 204 5.93 6.79 8.44
C LYS A 204 4.50 6.85 8.94
N ILE A 205 4.24 6.51 10.19
CA ILE A 205 2.88 6.59 10.77
C ILE A 205 2.79 7.48 12.00
N ALA A 206 3.94 7.87 12.56
CA ALA A 206 3.98 8.73 13.73
C ALA A 206 5.23 9.63 13.77
N ASP A 207 5.08 10.74 14.49
CA ASP A 207 6.13 11.72 14.77
C ASP A 207 5.94 12.21 16.22
N GLY A 208 6.80 11.73 17.12
CA GLY A 208 6.60 11.85 18.55
C GLY A 208 5.27 11.24 18.98
N THR A 209 4.41 12.03 19.63
CA THR A 209 3.10 11.59 20.14
C THR A 209 1.98 11.69 19.10
N GLN A 210 2.27 12.15 17.89
CA GLN A 210 1.28 12.27 16.82
C GLN A 210 1.21 10.95 16.06
N ASN A 211 0.33 10.06 16.51
CA ASN A 211 0.13 8.76 15.90
C ASN A 211 -1.05 8.77 14.95
N CYS A 212 -0.92 8.18 13.76
CA CYS A 212 -2.01 7.94 12.80
C CYS A 212 -2.68 9.17 12.19
N ASN A 213 -2.42 10.37 12.71
CA ASN A 213 -3.04 11.62 12.27
C ASN A 213 -2.08 12.50 11.45
N LEU A 214 -0.88 11.99 11.14
CA LEU A 214 0.06 12.70 10.27
C LEU A 214 -0.51 12.90 8.87
N PHE A 215 -1.27 11.91 8.39
CA PHE A 215 -1.99 11.95 7.12
C PHE A 215 -3.08 10.86 7.11
N ALA A 216 -4.10 11.03 6.27
CA ALA A 216 -5.39 10.33 6.38
C ALA A 216 -5.32 8.80 6.28
N ASP A 217 -4.26 8.24 5.70
CA ASP A 217 -4.12 6.81 5.44
C ASP A 217 -2.90 6.16 6.13
N ALA A 218 -2.26 6.89 7.06
CA ALA A 218 -1.14 6.40 7.88
C ALA A 218 -1.48 5.15 8.71
N CYS A 219 -2.74 5.02 9.13
CA CYS A 219 -3.22 3.89 9.92
C CYS A 219 -4.48 3.32 9.27
N SER A 220 -4.30 2.72 8.10
CA SER A 220 -5.37 2.17 7.28
C SER A 220 -5.04 0.74 6.85
N SER A 221 -5.97 -0.18 7.09
CA SER A 221 -5.87 -1.56 6.60
C SER A 221 -6.01 -1.66 5.08
N VAL A 222 -6.62 -0.65 4.44
CA VAL A 222 -6.65 -0.52 2.98
C VAL A 222 -5.24 -0.27 2.47
N THR A 223 -4.49 0.65 3.08
CA THR A 223 -3.11 0.96 2.73
C THR A 223 -2.22 -0.27 2.85
N THR A 224 -2.24 -0.96 3.98
CA THR A 224 -1.41 -2.16 4.16
C THR A 224 -1.84 -3.30 3.22
N GLY A 225 -3.14 -3.45 2.95
CA GLY A 225 -3.67 -4.40 1.96
C GLY A 225 -3.18 -4.15 0.54
N ILE A 226 -3.07 -2.89 0.11
CA ILE A 226 -2.54 -2.51 -1.21
C ILE A 226 -1.13 -3.07 -1.41
N TYR A 227 -0.23 -2.88 -0.45
CA TYR A 227 1.15 -3.37 -0.55
C TYR A 227 1.23 -4.90 -0.45
N LYS A 228 0.51 -5.51 0.51
CA LYS A 228 0.49 -6.97 0.67
C LYS A 228 0.03 -7.69 -0.59
N SER A 229 -1.00 -7.17 -1.26
CA SER A 229 -1.52 -7.75 -2.51
C SER A 229 -0.50 -7.77 -3.67
N ARG A 230 0.60 -7.02 -3.53
CA ARG A 230 1.71 -6.95 -4.49
C ARG A 230 2.97 -7.67 -4.01
N GLY A 231 2.86 -8.45 -2.93
CA GLY A 231 4.01 -9.16 -2.34
C GLY A 231 4.98 -8.24 -1.61
N ILE A 232 4.54 -7.03 -1.23
CA ILE A 232 5.35 -6.06 -0.47
C ILE A 232 4.92 -6.12 0.99
N GLU A 233 5.89 -6.28 1.90
CA GLU A 233 5.70 -6.18 3.34
C GLU A 233 5.53 -4.71 3.76
N PRO A 234 4.36 -4.28 4.26
CA PRO A 234 4.21 -2.95 4.83
C PRO A 234 4.74 -2.94 6.27
N TRP A 235 5.81 -2.19 6.49
CA TRP A 235 6.39 -1.89 7.79
C TRP A 235 6.03 -0.46 8.20
N ALA A 236 5.75 -0.26 9.48
CA ALA A 236 5.53 1.08 10.04
C ALA A 236 6.83 1.62 10.62
N TRP A 237 7.00 2.93 10.62
CA TRP A 237 8.06 3.57 11.39
C TRP A 237 7.63 4.92 11.96
N ALA A 238 8.36 5.40 12.97
CA ALA A 238 8.10 6.69 13.61
C ALA A 238 9.38 7.40 14.03
N TYR A 239 9.37 8.74 13.93
CA TYR A 239 10.40 9.59 14.53
C TYR A 239 10.14 9.71 16.03
N ASN A 240 11.14 9.45 16.87
CA ASN A 240 10.97 9.41 18.32
C ASN A 240 11.80 10.46 19.07
N TYR A 241 11.32 10.86 20.24
CA TYR A 241 11.94 11.88 21.09
C TYR A 241 12.10 11.40 22.54
N PRO A 242 13.01 12.00 23.33
CA PRO A 242 12.99 11.84 24.78
C PRO A 242 11.66 12.33 25.38
N ASN A 243 11.15 11.61 26.38
CA ASN A 243 9.89 11.79 27.10
C ASN A 243 8.64 11.24 26.40
N ASN A 244 7.48 11.20 27.09
CA ASN A 244 6.19 10.72 26.56
C ASN A 244 6.23 9.33 25.91
N TYR A 245 7.14 8.46 26.37
CA TYR A 245 7.48 7.19 25.72
C TYR A 245 6.28 6.28 25.47
N THR A 246 5.35 6.17 26.42
CA THR A 246 4.13 5.36 26.27
C THR A 246 3.26 5.86 25.11
N THR A 247 2.99 7.17 25.04
CA THR A 247 2.19 7.75 23.96
C THR A 247 2.88 7.62 22.59
N GLN A 248 4.21 7.69 22.53
CA GLN A 248 4.94 7.42 21.29
C GLN A 248 4.86 5.94 20.90
N ALA A 249 4.87 5.03 21.87
CA ALA A 249 4.78 3.59 21.66
C ALA A 249 3.39 3.13 21.17
N ASP A 250 2.34 3.93 21.37
CA ASP A 250 1.01 3.67 20.79
C ASP A 250 1.08 3.52 19.26
N ALA A 251 2.04 4.18 18.59
CA ALA A 251 2.29 3.99 17.16
C ALA A 251 2.52 2.52 16.79
N LEU A 252 3.26 1.76 17.61
CA LEU A 252 3.49 0.34 17.36
C LEU A 252 2.21 -0.47 17.53
N TYR A 253 1.43 -0.16 18.57
CA TYR A 253 0.14 -0.81 18.78
C TYR A 253 -0.78 -0.60 17.58
N TYR A 254 -0.87 0.63 17.07
CA TYR A 254 -1.65 0.95 15.88
C TYR A 254 -1.09 0.27 14.62
N ALA A 255 0.24 0.23 14.45
CA ALA A 255 0.84 -0.50 13.34
C ALA A 255 0.37 -1.97 13.30
N ALA A 256 0.41 -2.65 14.44
CA ALA A 256 -0.12 -4.01 14.56
C ALA A 256 -1.62 -4.06 14.23
N GLN A 257 -2.42 -3.17 14.82
CA GLN A 257 -3.87 -3.11 14.60
C GLN A 257 -4.25 -2.93 13.12
N TYR A 258 -3.49 -2.12 12.37
CA TYR A 258 -3.77 -1.82 10.95
C TYR A 258 -3.03 -2.73 9.98
N GLY A 259 -2.45 -3.84 10.47
CA GLY A 259 -1.94 -4.91 9.63
C GLY A 259 -0.57 -4.64 9.04
N TYR A 260 0.24 -3.75 9.62
CA TYR A 260 1.68 -3.72 9.34
C TYR A 260 2.33 -5.02 9.83
N VAL A 261 3.46 -5.41 9.25
CA VAL A 261 4.15 -6.67 9.59
C VAL A 261 5.24 -6.50 10.65
N GLY A 262 5.51 -5.25 11.03
CA GLY A 262 6.46 -4.88 12.07
C GLY A 262 6.61 -3.36 12.16
N PHE A 263 7.45 -2.92 13.10
CA PHE A 263 7.63 -1.52 13.44
C PHE A 263 9.11 -1.17 13.56
N VAL A 264 9.51 0.02 13.12
CA VAL A 264 10.86 0.57 13.32
C VAL A 264 10.78 1.89 14.09
N SER A 265 11.46 1.95 15.23
CA SER A 265 11.64 3.19 16.00
C SER A 265 12.86 3.94 15.47
N ASP A 266 12.67 5.18 15.05
CA ASP A 266 13.74 6.02 14.55
C ASP A 266 14.39 6.76 15.72
N VAL A 267 15.65 6.43 16.01
CA VAL A 267 16.38 6.92 17.19
C VAL A 267 17.46 7.89 16.75
N GLU A 268 17.18 9.16 16.98
CA GLU A 268 17.93 10.24 16.38
C GLU A 268 18.89 10.92 17.38
N VAL A 269 19.49 12.04 16.98
CA VAL A 269 20.49 12.80 17.76
C VAL A 269 20.04 13.12 19.19
N GLU A 270 18.74 13.18 19.45
CA GLU A 270 18.16 13.46 20.78
C GLU A 270 18.45 12.39 21.82
N PHE A 271 18.86 11.18 21.40
CA PHE A 271 19.22 10.08 22.29
C PHE A 271 20.73 9.92 22.52
N ASN A 272 21.55 10.76 21.90
CA ASN A 272 23.00 10.77 22.10
C ASN A 272 23.38 10.87 23.57
N ASN A 273 24.27 9.97 24.03
CA ASN A 273 24.75 9.91 25.42
C ASN A 273 23.62 9.73 26.47
N THR A 274 22.48 9.16 26.08
CA THR A 274 21.37 8.90 27.00
C THR A 274 21.19 7.40 27.26
N THR A 275 21.25 7.00 28.53
CA THR A 275 20.99 5.61 28.93
C THR A 275 19.53 5.42 29.34
N THR A 276 19.02 6.29 30.23
CA THR A 276 17.67 6.18 30.79
C THR A 276 16.59 6.42 29.74
N ALA A 277 16.80 7.34 28.80
CA ALA A 277 15.82 7.62 27.75
C ALA A 277 15.65 6.43 26.79
N LEU A 278 16.76 5.79 26.38
CA LEU A 278 16.73 4.58 25.56
C LEU A 278 15.99 3.44 26.25
N HIS A 279 16.29 3.14 27.52
CA HIS A 279 15.54 2.13 28.27
C HIS A 279 14.05 2.45 28.35
N ASN A 280 13.68 3.68 28.70
CA ASN A 280 12.27 4.04 28.85
C ASN A 280 11.52 3.97 27.51
N LEU A 281 12.13 4.43 26.41
CA LEU A 281 11.55 4.33 25.07
C LEU A 281 11.28 2.87 24.71
N PHE A 282 12.31 2.02 24.74
CA PHE A 282 12.17 0.65 24.26
C PHE A 282 11.40 -0.27 25.21
N GLN A 283 11.37 0.02 26.51
CA GLN A 283 10.42 -0.63 27.44
C GLN A 283 8.97 -0.28 27.09
N ALA A 284 8.68 0.97 26.73
CA ALA A 284 7.34 1.38 26.28
C ALA A 284 6.95 0.66 24.99
N PHE A 285 7.83 0.62 23.98
CA PHE A 285 7.59 -0.12 22.73
C PHE A 285 7.42 -1.63 22.95
N THR A 286 8.20 -2.23 23.85
CA THR A 286 8.03 -3.64 24.22
C THR A 286 6.68 -3.89 24.89
N SER A 287 6.22 -2.97 25.73
CA SER A 287 4.91 -3.05 26.38
C SER A 287 3.79 -2.93 25.35
N ALA A 288 3.83 -1.93 24.46
CA ALA A 288 2.86 -1.76 23.38
C ALA A 288 2.79 -2.98 22.45
N ARG A 289 3.94 -3.61 22.14
CA ARG A 289 3.99 -4.85 21.37
C ARG A 289 3.28 -5.99 22.09
N THR A 290 3.53 -6.13 23.39
CA THR A 290 2.88 -7.13 24.24
C THR A 290 1.37 -6.89 24.30
N ASP A 291 0.94 -5.64 24.41
CA ASP A 291 -0.48 -5.27 24.43
C ASP A 291 -1.16 -5.58 23.09
N ALA A 292 -0.50 -5.28 21.96
CA ALA A 292 -0.99 -5.65 20.63
C ALA A 292 -1.11 -7.17 20.46
N GLN A 293 -0.16 -7.94 20.99
CA GLN A 293 -0.22 -9.40 20.99
C GLN A 293 -1.36 -9.94 21.84
N ASN A 294 -1.54 -9.41 23.04
CA ASN A 294 -2.63 -9.80 23.95
C ASN A 294 -4.01 -9.45 23.37
N ALA A 295 -4.12 -8.35 22.62
CA ALA A 295 -5.32 -7.94 21.91
C ALA A 295 -5.57 -8.73 20.61
N GLY A 296 -4.63 -9.58 20.18
CA GLY A 296 -4.73 -10.37 18.96
C GLY A 296 -4.48 -9.58 17.67
N HIS A 297 -3.88 -8.39 17.76
CA HIS A 297 -3.48 -7.58 16.60
C HIS A 297 -2.16 -8.04 15.97
N ALA A 298 -1.32 -8.70 16.76
CA ALA A 298 -0.04 -9.24 16.34
C ALA A 298 0.19 -10.61 16.99
N ASP A 299 1.10 -11.40 16.42
CA ASP A 299 1.62 -12.59 17.08
C ASP A 299 3.09 -12.39 17.48
N SER A 300 3.74 -13.46 17.92
CA SER A 300 5.16 -13.43 18.32
C SER A 300 6.12 -13.09 17.17
N SER A 301 5.66 -13.11 15.92
CA SER A 301 6.47 -12.75 14.77
C SER A 301 6.57 -11.23 14.56
N PHE A 302 5.66 -10.41 15.11
CA PHE A 302 5.70 -8.96 14.91
C PHE A 302 6.98 -8.34 15.50
N ALA A 303 7.85 -7.84 14.62
CA ALA A 303 9.19 -7.39 15.03
C ALA A 303 9.27 -5.89 15.30
N LEU A 304 10.18 -5.55 16.18
CA LEU A 304 10.59 -4.19 16.51
C LEU A 304 12.04 -3.98 16.07
N GLY A 305 12.26 -3.08 15.13
CA GLY A 305 13.59 -2.60 14.75
C GLY A 305 13.89 -1.21 15.31
N ALA A 306 15.14 -0.80 15.22
CA ALA A 306 15.53 0.59 15.47
C ALA A 306 16.55 1.09 14.45
N THR A 307 16.38 2.32 13.98
CA THR A 307 17.47 3.04 13.30
C THR A 307 18.39 3.67 14.36
N THR A 308 19.53 4.21 13.92
CA THR A 308 20.28 5.18 14.73
C THR A 308 20.89 6.25 13.84
N TRP A 309 20.89 7.49 14.34
CA TRP A 309 21.52 8.64 13.70
C TRP A 309 23.03 8.49 13.50
N GLY A 310 23.47 8.75 12.27
CA GLY A 310 24.88 8.86 11.92
C GLY A 310 25.70 7.61 12.29
N ASN A 311 26.97 7.81 12.62
CA ASN A 311 27.82 6.78 13.20
C ASN A 311 27.56 6.70 14.73
N PRO A 312 27.01 5.60 15.26
CA PRO A 312 26.65 5.49 16.69
C PRO A 312 27.81 5.71 17.66
N ALA A 313 29.02 5.28 17.32
CA ALA A 313 30.20 5.47 18.17
C ALA A 313 30.56 6.96 18.32
N ASP A 314 30.50 7.71 17.22
CA ASP A 314 30.79 9.15 17.21
C ASP A 314 29.73 9.96 17.97
N GLN A 315 28.50 9.46 18.03
CA GLN A 315 27.37 10.12 18.66
C GLN A 315 27.18 9.74 20.15
N GLY A 316 27.91 8.73 20.65
CA GLY A 316 27.71 8.20 21.99
C GLY A 316 26.36 7.50 22.16
N MET A 317 25.87 6.87 21.10
CA MET A 317 24.62 6.09 21.10
C MET A 317 24.88 4.70 21.71
N ASP A 318 24.07 4.31 22.70
CA ASP A 318 24.25 3.02 23.40
C ASP A 318 23.50 1.89 22.68
N VAL A 319 24.12 1.36 21.63
CA VAL A 319 23.58 0.24 20.82
C VAL A 319 23.30 -0.99 21.67
N GLY A 320 24.11 -1.25 22.70
CA GLY A 320 23.93 -2.37 23.62
C GLY A 320 22.66 -2.27 24.47
N ILE A 321 22.16 -1.07 24.75
CA ILE A 321 20.83 -0.88 25.37
C ILE A 321 19.73 -1.18 24.36
N ILE A 322 19.84 -0.65 23.14
CA ILE A 322 18.84 -0.88 22.08
C ILE A 322 18.70 -2.39 21.79
N ASP A 323 19.82 -3.11 21.70
CA ASP A 323 19.89 -4.55 21.40
C ASP A 323 19.11 -5.43 22.39
N GLN A 324 18.91 -4.97 23.62
CA GLN A 324 18.12 -5.70 24.64
C GLN A 324 16.64 -5.80 24.29
N TYR A 325 16.13 -4.92 23.43
CA TYR A 325 14.70 -4.77 23.17
C TYR A 325 14.30 -5.04 21.72
N VAL A 326 15.18 -4.73 20.77
CA VAL A 326 14.89 -4.85 19.34
C VAL A 326 15.22 -6.24 18.80
N ASP A 327 14.62 -6.55 17.66
CA ASP A 327 14.87 -7.77 16.90
C ASP A 327 15.97 -7.59 15.85
N PHE A 328 16.23 -6.35 15.42
CA PHE A 328 17.28 -5.96 14.48
C PHE A 328 17.60 -4.46 14.57
N HIS A 329 18.78 -4.08 14.10
CA HIS A 329 19.24 -2.69 13.98
C HIS A 329 19.22 -2.23 12.52
N MET A 330 19.05 -0.94 12.27
CA MET A 330 19.03 -0.33 10.94
C MET A 330 19.92 0.92 10.86
N PRO A 331 21.25 0.79 10.84
CA PRO A 331 22.15 1.93 10.70
C PRO A 331 21.83 2.76 9.46
N GLN A 332 21.76 4.08 9.64
CA GLN A 332 21.72 5.06 8.57
C GLN A 332 23.11 5.20 7.93
N THR A 333 23.50 4.21 7.10
CA THR A 333 24.80 4.17 6.42
C THR A 333 24.76 5.00 5.15
N TYR A 334 24.54 6.30 5.34
CA TYR A 334 24.25 7.25 4.27
C TYR A 334 25.53 7.71 3.58
N VAL A 335 26.22 6.78 2.91
CA VAL A 335 27.49 7.03 2.22
C VAL A 335 27.41 8.17 1.20
N GLU A 336 26.24 8.41 0.61
CA GLU A 336 25.99 9.58 -0.24
C GLU A 336 26.09 10.90 0.54
N VAL A 337 25.39 10.98 1.67
CA VAL A 337 25.37 12.14 2.58
C VAL A 337 26.76 12.41 3.15
N TRP A 338 27.54 11.36 3.42
CA TRP A 338 28.90 11.47 3.94
C TRP A 338 29.91 11.94 2.88
N GLY A 339 29.60 11.72 1.60
CA GLY A 339 30.30 12.29 0.45
C GLY A 339 31.05 11.30 -0.43
N ALA A 340 31.64 11.80 -1.52
CA ALA A 340 32.18 10.99 -2.62
C ALA A 340 33.25 9.96 -2.21
N SER A 341 34.05 10.24 -1.18
CA SER A 341 35.05 9.27 -0.68
C SER A 341 34.41 8.04 -0.03
N TYR A 342 33.21 8.19 0.54
CA TYR A 342 32.48 7.09 1.17
C TYR A 342 31.77 6.23 0.12
N MET A 343 31.15 6.86 -0.87
CA MET A 343 30.55 6.16 -2.01
C MET A 343 31.55 5.39 -2.87
N ALA A 344 32.85 5.73 -2.82
CA ALA A 344 33.88 5.06 -3.60
C ALA A 344 34.13 3.60 -3.16
N ASP A 345 33.86 3.27 -1.90
CA ASP A 345 33.99 1.91 -1.36
C ASP A 345 32.89 1.61 -0.32
N PRO A 346 31.64 1.40 -0.75
CA PRO A 346 30.53 1.16 0.16
C PRO A 346 30.70 -0.12 0.98
N ALA A 347 31.31 -1.16 0.42
CA ALA A 347 31.53 -2.44 1.09
C ALA A 347 32.45 -2.31 2.31
N TYR A 348 33.50 -1.47 2.21
CA TYR A 348 34.34 -1.14 3.36
C TYR A 348 33.52 -0.50 4.50
N TRP A 349 32.64 0.45 4.19
CA TRP A 349 31.84 1.15 5.21
C TRP A 349 30.75 0.28 5.83
N ILE A 350 30.21 -0.69 5.08
CA ILE A 350 29.35 -1.74 5.66
C ILE A 350 30.12 -2.55 6.70
N GLU A 351 31.31 -3.07 6.37
CA GLU A 351 32.11 -3.85 7.32
C GLU A 351 32.52 -3.03 8.54
N VAL A 352 32.91 -1.76 8.35
CA VAL A 352 33.22 -0.85 9.46
C VAL A 352 32.00 -0.67 10.38
N GLY A 353 30.84 -0.37 9.80
CA GLY A 353 29.59 -0.20 10.55
C GLY A 353 29.19 -1.47 11.30
N ASP A 354 29.21 -2.62 10.63
CA ASP A 354 28.94 -3.91 11.25
C ASP A 354 29.86 -4.16 12.45
N CYS A 355 31.19 -4.03 12.26
CA CYS A 355 32.16 -4.26 13.31
C CYS A 355 31.99 -3.28 14.49
N GLU A 356 31.67 -2.02 14.22
CA GLU A 356 31.44 -1.03 15.24
C GLU A 356 30.18 -1.34 16.06
N TYR A 357 29.06 -1.68 15.41
CA TYR A 357 27.85 -2.12 16.12
C TYR A 357 28.13 -3.33 17.01
N ARG A 358 28.91 -4.32 16.54
CA ARG A 358 29.33 -5.45 17.36
C ARG A 358 30.14 -5.01 18.58
N GLN A 359 31.05 -4.05 18.41
CA GLN A 359 31.84 -3.51 19.53
C GLN A 359 30.98 -2.73 20.53
N LEU A 360 29.93 -2.05 20.06
CA LEU A 360 28.96 -1.33 20.89
C LEU A 360 27.89 -2.25 21.52
N GLY A 361 27.95 -3.56 21.26
CA GLY A 361 27.13 -4.56 21.94
C GLY A 361 25.98 -5.16 21.13
N ALA A 362 25.86 -4.85 19.83
CA ALA A 362 24.83 -5.46 18.98
C ALA A 362 25.06 -6.97 18.81
N GLN A 363 24.07 -7.78 19.18
CA GLN A 363 24.02 -9.21 18.91
C GLN A 363 22.95 -9.58 17.88
N LYS A 364 22.00 -8.68 17.64
CA LYS A 364 20.93 -8.85 16.65
C LYS A 364 21.41 -8.56 15.22
N PRO A 365 20.66 -8.99 14.19
CA PRO A 365 20.94 -8.64 12.80
C PRO A 365 21.01 -7.12 12.59
N ILE A 366 21.86 -6.70 11.65
CA ILE A 366 22.08 -5.30 11.26
C ILE A 366 21.66 -5.16 9.78
N TRP A 367 20.69 -4.29 9.51
CA TRP A 367 20.06 -4.08 8.21
C TRP A 367 20.33 -2.64 7.74
N HIS A 368 21.47 -2.44 7.09
CA HIS A 368 21.91 -1.10 6.68
C HIS A 368 20.92 -0.39 5.75
N ILE A 369 20.82 0.92 5.91
CA ILE A 369 20.05 1.82 5.04
C ILE A 369 21.03 2.66 4.22
N VAL A 370 20.89 2.66 2.89
CA VAL A 370 21.62 3.58 2.00
C VAL A 370 20.77 4.80 1.68
N SER A 371 21.38 5.98 1.57
CA SER A 371 20.69 7.19 1.09
C SER A 371 20.93 7.41 -0.40
N THR A 372 19.88 7.89 -1.08
CA THR A 372 19.85 8.31 -2.50
C THR A 372 19.23 9.71 -2.63
N GLU A 373 19.14 10.46 -1.53
CA GLU A 373 18.39 11.71 -1.44
C GLU A 373 18.98 12.87 -2.25
N TYR A 374 20.26 12.79 -2.65
CA TYR A 374 20.95 13.85 -3.39
C TYR A 374 21.22 13.57 -4.88
N ASP A 375 20.84 12.40 -5.39
CA ASP A 375 21.07 12.00 -6.80
C ASP A 375 22.56 12.07 -7.21
N GLN A 376 23.44 11.66 -6.30
CA GLN A 376 24.90 11.63 -6.48
C GLN A 376 25.48 10.21 -6.45
N ILE A 377 24.84 9.29 -5.74
CA ILE A 377 25.25 7.88 -5.69
C ILE A 377 24.82 7.15 -6.96
N THR A 378 25.78 6.51 -7.64
CA THR A 378 25.49 5.80 -8.89
C THR A 378 24.86 4.42 -8.65
N PRO A 379 24.11 3.85 -9.62
CA PRO A 379 23.57 2.49 -9.51
C PRO A 379 24.63 1.43 -9.16
N ALA A 380 25.84 1.54 -9.75
CA ALA A 380 26.93 0.62 -9.44
C ALA A 380 27.42 0.69 -7.99
N GLN A 381 27.35 1.87 -7.37
CA GLN A 381 27.70 2.04 -5.96
C GLN A 381 26.58 1.54 -5.04
N ILE A 382 25.32 1.74 -5.42
CA ILE A 382 24.17 1.16 -4.70
C ILE A 382 24.25 -0.38 -4.75
N GLU A 383 24.60 -0.95 -5.90
CA GLU A 383 24.81 -2.40 -6.06
C GLU A 383 25.93 -2.93 -5.17
N ALA A 384 27.07 -2.22 -5.12
CA ALA A 384 28.17 -2.58 -4.24
C ALA A 384 27.75 -2.52 -2.76
N PHE A 385 26.97 -1.51 -2.37
CA PHE A 385 26.40 -1.39 -1.04
C PHE A 385 25.49 -2.57 -0.72
N MET A 386 24.49 -2.84 -1.57
CA MET A 386 23.49 -3.90 -1.32
C MET A 386 24.12 -5.30 -1.33
N SER A 387 25.16 -5.50 -2.15
CA SER A 387 25.94 -6.73 -2.14
C SER A 387 26.60 -7.01 -0.80
N ALA A 388 27.12 -5.97 -0.13
CA ALA A 388 27.82 -6.10 1.15
C ALA A 388 26.86 -6.09 2.33
N ALA A 389 25.84 -5.21 2.31
CA ALA A 389 24.85 -5.04 3.37
C ALA A 389 23.94 -6.26 3.57
N GLY A 390 23.79 -7.09 2.54
CA GLY A 390 23.02 -8.32 2.62
C GLY A 390 21.54 -8.13 2.28
N PRO A 391 20.75 -9.21 2.38
CA PRO A 391 19.41 -9.31 1.78
C PRO A 391 18.36 -8.43 2.44
N ASN A 392 18.60 -7.86 3.63
CA ASN A 392 17.62 -7.07 4.36
C ASN A 392 17.81 -5.54 4.23
N THR A 393 18.77 -5.10 3.42
CA THR A 393 19.05 -3.67 3.25
C THR A 393 17.88 -2.90 2.63
N SER A 394 17.89 -1.58 2.80
CA SER A 394 16.84 -0.70 2.28
C SER A 394 17.39 0.63 1.81
N ILE A 395 16.60 1.31 0.97
CA ILE A 395 16.96 2.60 0.39
C ILE A 395 16.10 3.72 1.00
N TRP A 396 16.79 4.70 1.57
CA TRP A 396 16.27 6.01 1.92
C TRP A 396 16.43 6.95 0.72
N ARG A 397 15.37 7.49 0.13
CA ARG A 397 13.94 7.22 0.36
C ARG A 397 13.22 7.34 -0.98
N VAL A 398 11.95 6.93 -1.03
CA VAL A 398 11.09 7.08 -2.21
C VAL A 398 11.16 8.52 -2.75
N PRO A 399 11.45 8.75 -4.05
CA PRO A 399 11.62 10.08 -4.61
C PRO A 399 10.38 10.98 -4.51
N GLY A 400 10.53 12.10 -3.82
CA GLY A 400 9.52 13.10 -3.48
C GLY A 400 10.12 14.20 -2.60
N GLY A 401 9.42 15.34 -2.48
CA GLY A 401 9.90 16.49 -1.72
C GLY A 401 11.18 17.07 -2.31
N SER A 402 12.24 17.05 -1.52
CA SER A 402 13.58 17.46 -1.94
C SER A 402 14.34 16.41 -2.77
N VAL A 403 13.86 15.16 -2.80
CA VAL A 403 14.53 14.07 -3.52
C VAL A 403 14.20 14.12 -5.01
N PRO A 404 15.19 14.23 -5.91
CA PRO A 404 14.95 14.32 -7.36
C PRO A 404 14.23 13.09 -7.92
N GLN A 405 13.28 13.30 -8.86
CA GLN A 405 12.58 12.20 -9.53
C GLN A 405 13.52 11.33 -10.40
N THR A 406 14.70 11.82 -10.76
CA THR A 406 15.73 11.08 -11.51
C THR A 406 16.23 9.84 -10.79
N VAL A 407 16.17 9.83 -9.46
CA VAL A 407 16.53 8.69 -8.60
C VAL A 407 15.72 7.43 -8.94
N TRP A 408 14.48 7.57 -9.44
CA TRP A 408 13.70 6.42 -9.92
C TRP A 408 14.39 5.68 -11.07
N ASN A 409 15.09 6.39 -11.96
CA ASN A 409 15.84 5.77 -13.05
C ASN A 409 17.03 4.98 -12.51
N ASP A 410 17.71 5.51 -11.49
CA ASP A 410 18.83 4.83 -10.86
C ASP A 410 18.36 3.55 -10.15
N TRP A 411 17.22 3.60 -9.46
CA TRP A 411 16.61 2.42 -8.85
C TRP A 411 16.20 1.38 -9.89
N GLY A 412 15.75 1.81 -11.08
CA GLY A 412 15.45 0.92 -12.20
C GLY A 412 16.67 0.19 -12.79
N ASN A 413 17.88 0.59 -12.41
CA ASN A 413 19.14 -0.03 -12.83
C ASN A 413 19.80 -0.91 -11.74
N ILE A 414 19.07 -1.20 -10.66
CA ILE A 414 19.50 -2.08 -9.56
C ILE A 414 18.91 -3.49 -9.75
N ASP A 415 19.67 -4.52 -9.41
CA ASP A 415 19.26 -5.92 -9.27
C ASP A 415 18.45 -6.13 -7.98
N TRP A 416 17.16 -5.84 -8.07
CA TRP A 416 16.17 -6.12 -7.02
C TRP A 416 15.84 -7.61 -6.87
N GLU A 417 16.40 -8.49 -7.68
CA GLU A 417 16.21 -9.94 -7.60
C GLU A 417 17.52 -10.66 -7.19
N ARG A 418 18.48 -9.91 -6.63
CA ARG A 418 19.76 -10.42 -6.14
C ARG A 418 19.59 -11.61 -5.20
N THR A 419 20.35 -12.67 -5.50
CA THR A 419 20.43 -13.89 -4.68
C THR A 419 21.81 -14.17 -4.11
N ASN A 420 22.80 -13.31 -4.41
CA ASN A 420 24.20 -13.48 -3.99
C ASN A 420 24.70 -12.23 -3.25
N PHE A 421 25.31 -12.47 -2.09
CA PHE A 421 25.82 -11.44 -1.19
C PHE A 421 27.26 -11.73 -0.79
N THR A 422 28.00 -10.68 -0.47
CA THR A 422 29.41 -10.73 -0.07
C THR A 422 29.51 -10.29 1.39
N PRO A 423 29.16 -11.17 2.35
CA PRO A 423 29.20 -10.82 3.77
C PRO A 423 30.62 -10.47 4.22
N GLY A 424 30.74 -9.41 5.02
CA GLY A 424 31.97 -9.03 5.73
C GLY A 424 32.23 -9.92 6.96
N ASN A 425 33.36 -9.74 7.65
CA ASN A 425 33.71 -10.57 8.81
C ASN A 425 32.81 -10.32 10.01
N CYS A 426 32.25 -9.12 10.14
CA CYS A 426 31.38 -8.73 11.25
C CYS A 426 29.88 -8.91 10.97
N SER A 427 29.53 -9.42 9.79
CA SER A 427 28.15 -9.54 9.28
C SER A 427 27.37 -10.76 9.81
N ALA A 428 27.90 -11.45 10.83
CA ALA A 428 27.29 -12.68 11.35
C ALA A 428 25.83 -12.46 11.75
N GLY A 429 24.92 -13.25 11.16
CA GLY A 429 23.47 -13.17 11.42
C GLY A 429 22.71 -12.13 10.58
N ASN A 430 23.38 -11.18 9.92
CA ASN A 430 22.73 -10.10 9.14
C ASN A 430 21.91 -10.63 7.95
N ASN A 431 22.36 -11.74 7.37
CA ASN A 431 21.72 -12.36 6.21
C ASN A 431 20.55 -13.29 6.57
N THR A 432 20.18 -13.39 7.85
CA THR A 432 19.02 -14.19 8.25
C THR A 432 17.76 -13.54 7.69
N LEU A 433 16.96 -14.33 6.98
CA LEU A 433 15.70 -13.91 6.40
C LEU A 433 14.54 -14.46 7.21
N THR A 434 13.48 -13.66 7.34
CA THR A 434 12.18 -14.14 7.81
C THR A 434 11.15 -13.52 6.88
N ASP A 435 10.42 -14.35 6.16
CA ASP A 435 9.26 -13.86 5.42
C ASP A 435 8.18 -13.47 6.41
N ARG A 436 7.72 -12.22 6.32
CA ARG A 436 6.68 -11.69 7.21
C ARG A 436 5.32 -11.58 6.54
N LEU A 437 5.19 -11.99 5.28
CA LEU A 437 3.90 -12.16 4.62
C LEU A 437 3.25 -13.50 5.00
N ASP A 438 4.04 -14.56 5.10
CA ASP A 438 3.56 -15.93 5.39
C ASP A 438 3.31 -16.22 6.88
N GLY A 439 3.70 -15.29 7.75
CA GLY A 439 3.45 -15.32 9.20
C GLY A 439 2.55 -14.19 9.71
N ALA A 440 2.24 -13.20 8.86
CA ALA A 440 1.13 -12.31 9.14
C ALA A 440 -0.14 -13.12 8.91
N GLY A 441 -0.59 -13.87 9.93
CA GLY A 441 -1.93 -14.43 9.93
C GLY A 441 -2.88 -13.38 9.38
N ASN A 442 -3.78 -13.77 8.46
CA ASN A 442 -4.76 -12.86 7.88
C ASN A 442 -5.16 -11.87 8.98
N PRO A 443 -4.92 -10.55 8.80
CA PRO A 443 -5.27 -9.61 9.83
C PRO A 443 -6.68 -9.98 10.25
N PRO A 444 -6.98 -10.08 11.57
CA PRO A 444 -8.37 -10.14 11.99
C PRO A 444 -9.09 -9.11 11.14
N PRO A 445 -10.24 -9.45 10.51
CA PRO A 445 -10.97 -8.47 9.71
C PRO A 445 -10.98 -7.20 10.56
N PRO A 446 -10.54 -6.05 9.98
CA PRO A 446 -10.26 -4.84 10.74
C PRO A 446 -11.36 -4.69 11.77
N PRO A 447 -11.07 -4.35 13.06
CA PRO A 447 -12.13 -4.12 14.03
C PRO A 447 -13.17 -3.30 13.30
N GLN A 448 -14.32 -3.93 13.02
CA GLN A 448 -15.34 -3.26 12.23
C GLN A 448 -15.57 -2.01 13.05
N GLN A 449 -15.26 -0.82 12.51
CA GLN A 449 -15.80 0.42 13.06
C GLN A 449 -17.25 0.06 13.34
N PRO A 450 -17.68 0.00 14.62
CA PRO A 450 -18.94 -0.65 14.95
C PRO A 450 -19.96 -0.03 14.04
N SER A 451 -20.59 -0.81 13.17
CA SER A 451 -21.47 -0.24 12.15
C SER A 451 -22.46 0.65 12.88
N VAL A 452 -22.53 1.93 12.50
CA VAL A 452 -23.42 2.88 13.18
C VAL A 452 -24.81 2.24 13.22
N PRO A 453 -25.34 1.95 14.42
CA PRO A 453 -26.61 1.26 14.53
C PRO A 453 -27.68 2.07 13.82
N TYR A 454 -28.57 1.39 13.11
CA TYR A 454 -29.63 2.05 12.38
C TYR A 454 -30.93 2.07 13.18
N TRP A 455 -31.54 3.26 13.24
CA TRP A 455 -32.88 3.45 13.77
C TRP A 455 -33.77 4.13 12.72
N SER A 456 -34.91 3.51 12.38
CA SER A 456 -35.94 4.18 11.60
C SER A 456 -36.85 5.02 12.51
N GLN A 457 -37.04 6.30 12.22
CA GLN A 457 -37.96 7.12 13.02
C GLN A 457 -39.41 6.65 12.94
N LEU A 458 -39.77 5.92 11.88
CA LEU A 458 -41.13 5.39 11.68
C LEU A 458 -41.52 4.34 12.75
N ASP A 459 -40.52 3.74 13.39
CA ASP A 459 -40.70 2.75 14.46
C ASP A 459 -40.71 3.40 15.86
N ASN A 460 -40.49 4.70 15.97
CA ASN A 460 -40.53 5.38 17.26
C ASN A 460 -41.96 5.40 17.79
N TYR A 461 -42.11 5.27 19.11
CA TYR A 461 -43.41 5.38 19.75
C TYR A 461 -43.93 6.84 19.71
N TYR A 462 -43.02 7.81 19.85
CA TYR A 462 -43.35 9.24 19.85
C TYR A 462 -43.09 9.88 18.48
N ASP A 463 -44.09 10.62 17.99
CA ASP A 463 -44.05 11.42 16.75
C ASP A 463 -43.20 10.84 15.60
N PRO A 464 -43.58 9.68 15.02
CA PRO A 464 -42.76 8.96 14.03
C PRO A 464 -42.41 9.77 12.77
N TYR A 465 -43.10 10.89 12.53
CA TYR A 465 -42.91 11.78 11.39
C TYR A 465 -42.11 13.05 11.72
N GLY A 466 -41.80 13.30 13.00
CA GLY A 466 -41.10 14.50 13.48
C GLY A 466 -39.80 14.25 14.24
N THR A 467 -39.40 13.00 14.49
CA THR A 467 -38.28 12.64 15.37
C THR A 467 -36.93 12.41 14.69
N CYS A 468 -36.70 12.93 13.48
CA CYS A 468 -35.44 12.76 12.76
C CYS A 468 -34.19 13.15 13.58
N SER A 469 -34.28 14.24 14.35
CA SER A 469 -33.23 14.72 15.27
C SER A 469 -32.84 13.70 16.32
N VAL A 470 -33.77 13.30 17.18
CA VAL A 470 -33.50 12.37 18.30
C VAL A 470 -33.19 10.95 17.82
N THR A 471 -33.71 10.56 16.64
CA THR A 471 -33.38 9.27 16.01
C THR A 471 -31.94 9.26 15.50
N SER A 472 -31.50 10.34 14.83
CA SER A 472 -30.11 10.50 14.39
C SER A 472 -29.16 10.61 15.59
N LEU A 473 -29.58 11.29 16.66
CA LEU A 473 -28.82 11.36 17.91
C LEU A 473 -28.65 9.98 18.55
N ALA A 474 -29.71 9.16 18.59
CA ALA A 474 -29.66 7.80 19.12
C ALA A 474 -28.66 6.91 18.38
N MET A 475 -28.63 6.98 17.04
CA MET A 475 -27.66 6.23 16.23
C MET A 475 -26.22 6.57 16.64
N ILE A 476 -25.93 7.84 16.92
CA ILE A 476 -24.61 8.29 17.36
C ILE A 476 -24.32 7.95 18.82
N THR A 477 -25.28 8.14 19.74
CA THR A 477 -25.05 7.85 21.16
C THR A 477 -24.89 6.35 21.40
N ASP A 478 -25.61 5.50 20.68
CA ASP A 478 -25.43 4.05 20.72
C ASP A 478 -24.07 3.65 20.10
N TYR A 479 -23.67 4.28 18.99
CA TYR A 479 -22.33 4.06 18.39
C TYR A 479 -21.20 4.32 19.38
N PHE A 480 -21.32 5.37 20.21
CA PHE A 480 -20.32 5.71 21.24
C PHE A 480 -20.55 5.01 22.59
N GLY A 481 -21.55 4.13 22.71
CA GLY A 481 -21.90 3.48 23.98
C GLY A 481 -22.35 4.45 25.09
N ILE A 482 -22.83 5.63 24.72
CA ILE A 482 -23.40 6.64 25.63
C ILE A 482 -24.83 6.25 26.04
N THR A 483 -25.54 5.61 25.12
CA THR A 483 -26.82 4.94 25.36
C THR A 483 -26.68 3.46 25.05
N ASP A 484 -27.45 2.63 25.74
CA ASP A 484 -27.48 1.17 25.53
C ASP A 484 -28.94 0.71 25.40
N PRO A 485 -29.36 0.26 24.20
CA PRO A 485 -30.70 -0.28 23.96
C PRO A 485 -31.10 -1.45 24.85
N GLY A 486 -30.13 -2.18 25.41
CA GLY A 486 -30.37 -3.25 26.38
C GLY A 486 -30.89 -2.72 27.72
N ASP A 487 -30.53 -1.49 28.08
CA ASP A 487 -30.87 -0.87 29.37
C ASP A 487 -32.02 0.14 29.25
N ASN A 488 -32.00 0.98 28.20
CA ASN A 488 -32.97 2.06 28.01
C ASN A 488 -34.12 1.71 27.05
N GLY A 489 -34.11 0.50 26.46
CA GLY A 489 -35.07 0.09 25.46
C GLY A 489 -34.76 0.71 24.09
N ARG A 490 -35.73 1.39 23.47
CA ARG A 490 -35.50 2.03 22.17
C ARG A 490 -34.85 3.39 22.39
N SER A 491 -33.55 3.50 22.11
CA SER A 491 -32.76 4.74 22.33
C SER A 491 -33.42 6.02 21.79
N PRO A 492 -34.01 6.07 20.57
CA PRO A 492 -34.75 7.26 20.11
C PRO A 492 -35.88 7.71 21.05
N ASP A 493 -36.68 6.77 21.56
CA ASP A 493 -37.82 7.05 22.45
C ASP A 493 -37.33 7.46 23.84
N TYR A 494 -36.29 6.79 24.36
CA TYR A 494 -35.62 7.17 25.61
C TYR A 494 -35.11 8.62 25.54
N ILE A 495 -34.46 9.00 24.45
CA ILE A 495 -33.94 10.36 24.26
C ILE A 495 -35.09 11.36 24.17
N TYR A 496 -36.17 11.03 23.45
CA TYR A 496 -37.37 11.88 23.37
C TYR A 496 -37.95 12.15 24.76
N GLU A 497 -38.14 11.10 25.57
CA GLU A 497 -38.65 11.21 26.95
C GLU A 497 -37.69 12.00 27.85
N ARG A 498 -36.39 11.73 27.73
CA ARG A 498 -35.34 12.38 28.52
C ARG A 498 -35.31 13.90 28.33
N PHE A 499 -35.63 14.38 27.14
CA PHE A 499 -35.59 15.81 26.81
C PHE A 499 -36.97 16.44 26.58
N ASP A 500 -38.05 15.72 26.89
CA ASP A 500 -39.45 16.16 26.73
C ASP A 500 -39.75 16.65 25.29
N GLY A 501 -39.21 15.94 24.28
CA GLY A 501 -39.44 16.25 22.87
C GLY A 501 -38.22 16.09 21.97
N VAL A 502 -38.32 16.75 20.81
CA VAL A 502 -37.30 16.74 19.75
C VAL A 502 -36.21 17.80 19.95
N LEU A 503 -35.04 17.59 19.34
CA LEU A 503 -33.88 18.48 19.42
C LEU A 503 -33.49 19.00 18.02
N GLN A 504 -34.28 19.92 17.47
CA GLN A 504 -34.22 20.25 16.03
C GLN A 504 -33.14 21.26 15.62
N THR A 505 -32.59 22.04 16.56
CA THR A 505 -31.55 23.03 16.26
C THR A 505 -30.16 22.47 16.55
N VAL A 506 -29.13 23.02 15.89
CA VAL A 506 -27.73 22.65 16.16
C VAL A 506 -27.40 22.83 17.65
N SER A 507 -27.83 23.94 18.25
CA SER A 507 -27.62 24.19 19.69
C SER A 507 -28.31 23.17 20.60
N ALA A 508 -29.56 22.80 20.30
CA ALA A 508 -30.33 21.85 21.10
C ALA A 508 -29.77 20.42 20.99
N LEU A 509 -29.48 19.95 19.77
CA LEU A 509 -28.93 18.61 19.53
C LEU A 509 -27.54 18.46 20.15
N LYS A 510 -26.70 19.50 20.04
CA LYS A 510 -25.41 19.59 20.73
C LYS A 510 -25.56 19.47 22.25
N SER A 511 -26.48 20.24 22.83
CA SER A 511 -26.72 20.20 24.27
C SER A 511 -27.20 18.82 24.71
N GLY A 512 -28.14 18.22 23.98
CA GLY A 512 -28.66 16.88 24.28
C GLY A 512 -27.57 15.81 24.28
N PHE A 513 -26.74 15.76 23.22
CA PHE A 513 -25.61 14.84 23.16
C PHE A 513 -24.66 15.04 24.34
N ASN A 514 -24.24 16.29 24.61
CA ASN A 514 -23.25 16.57 25.65
C ASN A 514 -23.77 16.27 27.06
N THR A 515 -25.08 16.45 27.29
CA THR A 515 -25.73 16.02 28.56
C THR A 515 -25.66 14.50 28.71
N LEU A 516 -26.08 13.73 27.70
CA LEU A 516 -26.02 12.27 27.76
C LEU A 516 -24.58 11.76 27.91
N ALA A 517 -23.64 12.32 27.15
CA ALA A 517 -22.22 11.96 27.23
C ALA A 517 -21.65 12.22 28.63
N GLN A 518 -21.98 13.36 29.23
CA GLN A 518 -21.54 13.68 30.59
C GLN A 518 -22.13 12.73 31.62
N GLU A 519 -23.42 12.39 31.52
CA GLU A 519 -24.10 11.45 32.41
C GLU A 519 -23.49 10.04 32.32
N ALA A 520 -23.11 9.61 31.12
CA ALA A 520 -22.42 8.35 30.86
C ALA A 520 -20.91 8.36 31.24
N GLY A 521 -20.37 9.51 31.67
CA GLY A 521 -18.94 9.65 31.94
C GLY A 521 -18.04 9.61 30.69
N SER A 522 -18.62 9.76 29.50
CA SER A 522 -17.90 9.79 28.23
C SER A 522 -17.10 11.09 28.07
N PRO A 523 -15.87 11.05 27.54
CA PRO A 523 -15.11 12.25 27.21
C PRO A 523 -15.59 12.95 25.93
N ILE A 524 -16.33 12.25 25.06
CA ILE A 524 -16.71 12.73 23.72
C ILE A 524 -17.72 13.89 23.81
N ARG A 525 -17.55 14.91 22.97
CA ARG A 525 -18.40 16.10 22.89
C ARG A 525 -18.82 16.40 21.47
N ASN A 526 -20.06 16.88 21.33
CA ASN A 526 -20.59 17.42 20.10
C ASN A 526 -20.18 18.90 19.96
N VAL A 527 -19.52 19.24 18.86
CA VAL A 527 -19.08 20.62 18.56
C VAL A 527 -20.22 21.48 18.02
N GLY A 528 -21.11 20.93 17.20
CA GLY A 528 -22.26 21.60 16.55
C GLY A 528 -21.92 22.93 15.87
N LYS A 529 -21.88 22.96 14.53
CA LYS A 529 -21.61 24.17 13.72
C LYS A 529 -22.82 24.49 12.84
N GLU A 530 -23.12 25.78 12.70
CA GLU A 530 -24.08 26.30 11.71
C GLU A 530 -23.37 26.89 10.46
N ASN A 531 -22.04 26.84 10.47
CA ASN A 531 -21.13 27.35 9.44
C ASN A 531 -20.08 26.30 9.06
N GLY A 532 -20.46 25.02 9.09
CA GLY A 532 -19.60 23.94 8.62
C GLY A 532 -19.42 24.00 7.10
N THR A 533 -18.39 23.33 6.61
CA THR A 533 -18.06 23.31 5.18
C THR A 533 -18.24 21.94 4.54
N ILE A 534 -18.51 21.91 3.23
CA ILE A 534 -18.51 20.66 2.44
C ILE A 534 -17.16 19.94 2.55
N ALA A 535 -16.06 20.70 2.57
CA ALA A 535 -14.71 20.14 2.71
C ALA A 535 -14.54 19.39 4.05
N GLU A 536 -15.02 19.95 5.16
CA GLU A 536 -15.03 19.28 6.46
C GLU A 536 -15.90 18.02 6.43
N LEU A 537 -17.11 18.10 5.88
CA LEU A 537 -18.00 16.94 5.77
C LEU A 537 -17.37 15.81 4.95
N ARG A 538 -16.76 16.12 3.79
CA ARG A 538 -16.08 15.12 2.97
C ARG A 538 -14.90 14.49 3.70
N ALA A 539 -14.09 15.30 4.38
CA ALA A 539 -12.94 14.79 5.11
C ALA A 539 -13.35 13.79 6.20
N LEU A 540 -14.35 14.14 7.01
CA LEU A 540 -14.90 13.26 8.05
C LEU A 540 -15.53 12.00 7.44
N ALA A 541 -16.37 12.16 6.41
CA ALA A 541 -17.07 11.05 5.79
C ALA A 541 -16.12 10.09 5.05
N SER A 542 -15.06 10.58 4.39
CA SER A 542 -14.05 9.71 3.77
C SER A 542 -13.21 8.94 4.78
N GLN A 543 -13.13 9.41 6.02
CA GLN A 543 -12.51 8.69 7.14
C GLN A 543 -13.50 7.73 7.84
N GLY A 544 -14.76 7.68 7.41
CA GLY A 544 -15.80 6.88 8.05
C GLY A 544 -16.26 7.43 9.40
N VAL A 545 -15.97 8.70 9.73
CA VAL A 545 -16.36 9.33 10.98
C VAL A 545 -17.85 9.71 10.90
N PRO A 546 -18.72 9.12 11.73
CA PRO A 546 -20.15 9.35 11.63
C PRO A 546 -20.51 10.76 12.08
N THR A 547 -21.27 11.46 11.25
CA THR A 547 -21.53 12.89 11.37
C THR A 547 -23.03 13.15 11.19
N ILE A 548 -23.66 13.93 12.09
CA ILE A 548 -25.06 14.34 11.87
C ILE A 548 -25.07 15.59 10.99
N ILE A 549 -25.90 15.59 9.95
CA ILE A 549 -26.11 16.72 9.05
C ILE A 549 -27.58 17.11 9.04
N HIS A 550 -27.85 18.41 8.98
CA HIS A 550 -29.18 18.94 8.67
C HIS A 550 -29.21 19.34 7.20
N GLY A 551 -30.37 19.23 6.58
CA GLY A 551 -30.55 19.72 5.23
C GLY A 551 -32.00 19.84 4.83
N TRP A 552 -32.21 20.35 3.63
CA TRP A 552 -33.53 20.60 3.06
C TRP A 552 -33.98 19.43 2.20
N PHE A 553 -34.00 18.24 2.79
CA PHE A 553 -34.50 17.04 2.11
C PHE A 553 -36.04 17.03 2.03
N THR A 554 -36.68 17.76 2.95
CA THR A 554 -38.12 18.05 2.97
C THR A 554 -38.36 19.56 3.13
N GLN A 555 -39.61 20.02 3.01
CA GLN A 555 -39.98 21.43 3.18
C GLN A 555 -39.59 22.04 4.54
N PRO A 556 -39.85 21.39 5.70
CA PRO A 556 -39.37 21.88 7.00
C PRO A 556 -37.90 21.58 7.29
N GLY A 557 -37.24 20.74 6.48
CA GLY A 557 -35.89 20.24 6.73
C GLY A 557 -35.89 18.82 7.32
N HIS A 558 -34.73 18.18 7.29
CA HIS A 558 -34.53 16.81 7.78
C HIS A 558 -33.09 16.61 8.27
N ILE A 559 -32.92 15.67 9.21
CA ILE A 559 -31.66 15.41 9.91
C ILE A 559 -31.32 13.93 9.77
N MET A 560 -30.07 13.63 9.41
CA MET A 560 -29.59 12.26 9.13
C MET A 560 -28.11 12.09 9.50
N VAL A 561 -27.64 10.84 9.50
CA VAL A 561 -26.25 10.51 9.83
C VAL A 561 -25.48 10.14 8.56
N VAL A 562 -24.44 10.89 8.23
CA VAL A 562 -23.47 10.53 7.18
C VAL A 562 -22.43 9.58 7.79
N THR A 563 -22.19 8.44 7.13
CA THR A 563 -21.28 7.38 7.60
C THR A 563 -20.12 7.11 6.64
N GLY A 564 -20.15 7.66 5.42
CA GLY A 564 -19.11 7.43 4.42
C GLY A 564 -19.14 8.43 3.26
N PHE A 565 -18.00 8.62 2.60
CA PHE A 565 -17.89 9.31 1.31
C PHE A 565 -16.77 8.70 0.45
N ASP A 566 -17.10 8.22 -0.74
CA ASP A 566 -16.17 7.50 -1.63
C ASP A 566 -15.61 8.37 -2.79
N GLY A 567 -15.91 9.66 -2.79
CA GLY A 567 -15.56 10.59 -3.87
C GLY A 567 -16.72 10.90 -4.82
N GLU A 568 -17.70 10.01 -4.95
CA GLU A 568 -18.85 10.14 -5.84
C GLU A 568 -20.20 10.10 -5.09
N TYR A 569 -20.29 9.33 -4.01
CA TYR A 569 -21.50 9.14 -3.21
C TYR A 569 -21.21 9.32 -1.72
N TYR A 570 -22.18 9.92 -1.03
CA TYR A 570 -22.28 9.83 0.42
C TYR A 570 -23.07 8.59 0.81
N THR A 571 -22.56 7.85 1.80
CA THR A 571 -23.30 6.79 2.49
C THR A 571 -23.94 7.38 3.74
N VAL A 572 -25.23 7.13 3.94
CA VAL A 572 -26.05 7.80 4.94
C VAL A 572 -27.00 6.80 5.61
N ASN A 573 -27.12 6.89 6.93
CA ASN A 573 -28.23 6.33 7.68
C ASN A 573 -29.32 7.41 7.82
N ASP A 574 -30.34 7.33 6.95
CA ASP A 574 -31.47 8.24 6.93
C ASP A 574 -32.63 7.67 7.77
N PRO A 575 -33.08 8.37 8.84
CA PRO A 575 -34.09 7.79 9.72
C PRO A 575 -35.47 7.63 9.04
N PHE A 576 -35.76 8.33 7.95
CA PHE A 576 -37.11 8.43 7.36
C PHE A 576 -37.30 7.65 6.04
N GLY A 577 -36.34 6.81 5.66
CA GLY A 577 -36.37 6.02 4.43
C GLY A 577 -35.49 6.61 3.34
N GLN A 578 -35.88 6.48 2.08
CA GLN A 578 -35.06 6.93 0.95
C GLN A 578 -35.53 8.27 0.39
N TRP A 579 -34.64 9.25 0.35
CA TRP A 579 -34.87 10.56 -0.24
C TRP A 579 -34.93 10.48 -1.77
N ASN A 580 -35.85 11.23 -2.38
CA ASN A 580 -36.06 11.24 -3.84
C ASN A 580 -35.05 12.07 -4.64
N LEU A 581 -33.94 12.51 -4.02
CA LEU A 581 -32.88 13.33 -4.62
C LEU A 581 -33.30 14.77 -5.00
N GLN A 582 -34.42 15.28 -4.47
CA GLN A 582 -34.88 16.65 -4.71
C GLN A 582 -34.84 17.50 -3.44
N LYS A 583 -34.18 18.67 -3.49
CA LYS A 583 -34.21 19.64 -2.39
C LYS A 583 -35.67 20.11 -2.18
N TRP A 584 -36.13 20.11 -0.92
CA TRP A 584 -37.52 20.26 -0.50
C TRP A 584 -38.48 19.21 -1.09
N GLY A 585 -37.94 18.03 -1.39
CA GLY A 585 -38.65 16.93 -2.04
C GLY A 585 -39.40 16.04 -1.06
N SER A 586 -39.43 14.75 -1.40
CA SER A 586 -40.19 13.72 -0.69
C SER A 586 -39.36 12.47 -0.44
N TYR A 587 -39.95 11.53 0.28
CA TYR A 587 -39.33 10.28 0.69
C TYR A 587 -40.15 9.08 0.23
N ASP A 588 -39.46 8.01 -0.14
CA ASP A 588 -40.00 6.65 -0.13
C ASP A 588 -39.77 6.05 1.26
N THR A 589 -40.83 6.02 2.06
CA THR A 589 -40.86 5.47 3.43
C THR A 589 -41.10 3.96 3.45
N SER A 590 -41.31 3.32 2.29
CA SER A 590 -41.49 1.87 2.20
C SER A 590 -40.17 1.09 2.18
N VAL A 591 -39.05 1.79 2.06
CA VAL A 591 -37.70 1.23 2.04
C VAL A 591 -36.91 1.69 3.28
N SER A 592 -35.97 0.87 3.72
CA SER A 592 -35.05 1.23 4.81
C SER A 592 -34.19 2.42 4.40
N GLY A 593 -33.93 3.35 5.31
CA GLY A 593 -32.95 4.42 5.10
C GLY A 593 -31.53 4.05 5.56
N GLU A 594 -31.31 2.81 6.00
CA GLU A 594 -29.98 2.31 6.38
C GLU A 594 -29.03 2.27 5.17
N GLY A 595 -27.85 2.88 5.30
CA GLY A 595 -26.79 2.80 4.29
C GLY A 595 -27.18 3.33 2.90
N GLN A 596 -28.12 4.27 2.82
CA GLN A 596 -28.52 4.90 1.56
C GLN A 596 -27.33 5.61 0.91
N ARG A 597 -27.21 5.47 -0.41
CA ARG A 597 -26.16 6.12 -1.19
C ARG A 597 -26.75 7.25 -2.02
N TYR A 598 -26.31 8.47 -1.73
CA TYR A 598 -26.78 9.65 -2.44
C TYR A 598 -25.64 10.28 -3.27
N PRO A 599 -25.88 10.60 -4.56
CA PRO A 599 -24.88 11.25 -5.39
C PRO A 599 -24.43 12.56 -4.78
N LYS A 600 -23.11 12.81 -4.80
CA LYS A 600 -22.48 13.97 -4.17
C LYS A 600 -23.18 15.30 -4.49
N ASP A 601 -23.37 15.58 -5.77
CA ASP A 601 -23.88 16.89 -6.22
C ASP A 601 -25.32 17.16 -5.74
N ALA A 602 -26.18 16.15 -5.75
CA ALA A 602 -27.55 16.28 -5.26
C ALA A 602 -27.59 16.43 -3.73
N PHE A 603 -26.79 15.62 -3.03
CA PHE A 603 -26.72 15.64 -1.58
C PHE A 603 -26.17 16.97 -1.06
N GLU A 604 -25.05 17.44 -1.61
CA GLU A 604 -24.43 18.71 -1.25
C GLU A 604 -25.33 19.91 -1.56
N TYR A 605 -26.11 19.85 -2.64
CA TYR A 605 -27.11 20.86 -2.94
C TYR A 605 -28.21 20.94 -1.87
N ALA A 606 -28.61 19.80 -1.30
CA ALA A 606 -29.67 19.77 -0.28
C ALA A 606 -29.24 20.29 1.09
N ILE A 607 -27.95 20.19 1.44
CA ILE A 607 -27.40 20.59 2.75
C ILE A 607 -26.76 21.99 2.75
N ASN A 608 -26.81 22.70 1.64
CA ASN A 608 -26.17 24.01 1.42
C ASN A 608 -27.20 25.02 0.94
N ASP A 609 -27.32 26.18 1.60
CA ASP A 609 -28.32 27.20 1.26
C ASP A 609 -27.78 28.37 0.46
N ASN A 610 -26.57 28.80 0.79
CA ASN A 610 -25.93 29.95 0.17
C ASN A 610 -25.24 29.60 -1.16
N GLY A 611 -25.08 28.31 -1.47
CA GLY A 611 -24.44 27.81 -2.67
C GLY A 611 -22.91 27.86 -2.63
N THR A 612 -22.30 28.38 -1.56
CA THR A 612 -20.85 28.41 -1.33
C THR A 612 -20.35 27.25 -0.48
N GLY A 613 -21.25 26.54 0.21
CA GLY A 613 -20.93 25.27 0.89
C GLY A 613 -20.17 25.45 2.19
N ASP A 614 -20.41 26.58 2.86
CA ASP A 614 -19.81 27.03 4.12
C ASP A 614 -20.87 27.44 5.17
N ASP A 615 -22.10 26.95 4.99
CA ASP A 615 -23.27 27.16 5.86
C ASP A 615 -23.90 25.84 6.34
N LEU A 616 -23.13 24.75 6.33
CA LEU A 616 -23.64 23.45 6.73
C LEU A 616 -23.92 23.42 8.22
N TRP A 617 -25.09 22.92 8.57
CA TRP A 617 -25.46 22.58 9.93
C TRP A 617 -24.99 21.15 10.21
N ILE A 618 -23.83 21.05 10.87
CA ILE A 618 -23.06 19.81 11.03
C ILE A 618 -22.70 19.56 12.50
N HIS A 619 -22.76 18.30 12.91
CA HIS A 619 -22.34 17.86 14.24
C HIS A 619 -21.15 16.91 14.14
N ILE A 620 -20.05 17.34 14.75
CA ILE A 620 -18.78 16.63 14.83
C ILE A 620 -18.61 16.19 16.28
N PHE A 621 -18.18 14.94 16.49
CA PHE A 621 -18.04 14.32 17.79
C PHE A 621 -16.55 14.05 18.07
N GLU A 622 -15.99 14.71 19.07
CA GLU A 622 -14.55 14.69 19.41
C GLU A 622 -14.26 14.54 20.91
#